data_AF-A0A0V1BPZ1-F1
#
_entry.id   AF-A0A0V1BPZ1-F1
#
_cell.length_a   1.000
_cell.length_b   1.000
_cell.length_c   1.000
_cell.angle_alpha   90.00
_cell.angle_beta   90.00
_cell.angle_gamma   90.00
#
_symmetry.space_group_name_H-M   'P 1'
#
loop_
_entity.id
_entity.type
_entity.pdbx_description
1 polymer ?
#
loop_
_entity_poly.entity_id
_entity_poly.type
_entity_poly.pdbx_seq_one_letter_code
_entity_poly.pdbx_strand_id
1 'polypeptide(L)'
;MYHDHSLKARLLKMQKCYFNTSYLLFCAFCSLLQVSYSTEKQIYVPGMDKICLIKKIGIRQEILNSIGLFMSAASFKYCIAYSYSDYRRYNYSIFAYNEKRRSCSPLYDVPEENIIDNCSEQLHDLQFYKVSNCLPAEGFMYSFEEEVEQNVSKFNAVKLKATNEICIVERHPFNENFLLKRTGILFHQSLEMCLAHCRVLSGRGKCSAVLFSGEEKVCLLLRQNELLQSRDVMRKGASQLLTLNYCYDSEFENFVLIIYKCKIL
;
A
#
# COMPACT_ATOMS: atom_id res chain seq x y z
N MET A 1 -53.59 -10.77 -3.89
CA MET A 1 -53.60 -9.95 -5.13
C MET A 1 -52.25 -10.15 -5.79
N TYR A 2 -52.15 -11.17 -6.64
CA TYR A 2 -50.98 -11.53 -7.41
C TYR A 2 -51.11 -10.85 -8.78
N HIS A 3 -50.07 -10.16 -9.24
CA HIS A 3 -49.96 -9.77 -10.64
C HIS A 3 -48.85 -10.56 -11.31
N ASP A 4 -49.30 -11.52 -12.12
CA ASP A 4 -48.58 -12.24 -13.15
C ASP A 4 -48.55 -11.38 -14.42
N HIS A 5 -47.38 -11.21 -15.03
CA HIS A 5 -47.27 -10.64 -16.38
C HIS A 5 -46.23 -11.42 -17.20
N SER A 6 -46.75 -12.44 -17.87
CA SER A 6 -46.31 -13.06 -19.12
C SER A 6 -45.47 -12.14 -20.04
N LEU A 7 -44.24 -12.55 -20.33
CA LEU A 7 -43.39 -12.01 -21.41
C LEU A 7 -43.32 -13.02 -22.57
N LYS A 8 -44.20 -12.83 -23.56
CA LYS A 8 -44.17 -13.53 -24.85
C LYS A 8 -43.37 -12.69 -25.86
N ALA A 9 -42.42 -13.36 -26.51
CA ALA A 9 -41.93 -13.13 -27.87
C ALA A 9 -41.26 -11.79 -28.22
N ARG A 10 -39.93 -11.79 -28.29
CA ARG A 10 -39.18 -11.13 -29.36
C ARG A 10 -38.16 -12.10 -29.95
N LEU A 11 -38.53 -12.68 -31.09
CA LEU A 11 -37.67 -13.40 -32.01
C LEU A 11 -36.55 -12.46 -32.51
N LEU A 12 -35.32 -12.72 -32.10
CA LEU A 12 -34.13 -12.14 -32.74
C LEU A 12 -33.92 -12.83 -34.08
N LYS A 13 -33.92 -12.00 -35.13
CA LYS A 13 -33.68 -12.34 -36.53
C LYS A 13 -32.27 -12.92 -36.65
N MET A 14 -32.14 -14.25 -36.84
CA MET A 14 -30.85 -14.87 -37.18
C MET A 14 -30.49 -14.51 -38.62
N GLN A 15 -29.58 -13.55 -38.78
CA GLN A 15 -28.90 -13.29 -40.03
C GLN A 15 -27.71 -14.26 -40.12
N LYS A 16 -27.70 -15.14 -41.13
CA LYS A 16 -26.59 -16.07 -41.40
C LYS A 16 -25.32 -15.27 -41.72
N CYS A 17 -24.47 -15.04 -40.72
CA CYS A 17 -23.11 -14.58 -40.92
C CYS A 17 -22.26 -15.77 -41.36
N TYR A 18 -21.88 -15.78 -42.64
CA TYR A 18 -20.83 -16.68 -43.13
C TYR A 18 -19.51 -16.25 -42.50
N PHE A 19 -19.04 -17.01 -41.51
CA PHE A 19 -17.73 -16.80 -40.91
C PHE A 19 -16.66 -17.45 -41.78
N ASN A 20 -15.75 -16.62 -42.31
CA ASN A 20 -14.61 -17.06 -43.08
C ASN A 20 -13.65 -17.85 -42.16
N THR A 21 -13.15 -19.00 -42.59
CA THR A 21 -12.29 -19.91 -41.77
C THR A 21 -11.02 -19.23 -41.26
N SER A 22 -10.55 -18.16 -41.93
CA SER A 22 -9.43 -17.34 -41.46
C SER A 22 -9.74 -16.51 -40.21
N TYR A 23 -10.99 -16.06 -40.02
CA TYR A 23 -11.41 -15.28 -38.85
C TYR A 23 -11.52 -16.15 -37.60
N LEU A 24 -12.01 -17.40 -37.75
CA LEU A 24 -12.06 -18.35 -36.64
C LEU A 24 -10.66 -18.78 -36.19
N LEU A 25 -9.71 -18.93 -37.12
CA LEU A 25 -8.30 -19.16 -36.80
C LEU A 25 -7.67 -17.94 -36.13
N PHE A 26 -7.96 -16.72 -36.59
CA PHE A 26 -7.43 -15.50 -35.96
C PHE A 26 -7.99 -15.29 -34.55
N CYS A 27 -9.27 -15.58 -34.32
CA CYS A 27 -9.88 -15.58 -32.98
C CYS A 27 -9.29 -16.70 -32.10
N ALA A 28 -9.06 -17.90 -32.63
CA ALA A 28 -8.41 -18.98 -31.88
C ALA A 28 -6.95 -18.65 -31.52
N PHE A 29 -6.20 -17.99 -32.41
CA PHE A 29 -4.85 -17.49 -32.13
C PHE A 29 -4.84 -16.30 -31.17
N CYS A 30 -5.83 -15.40 -31.22
CA CYS A 30 -6.00 -14.36 -30.20
C CYS A 30 -6.38 -14.94 -28.84
N SER A 31 -7.20 -16.00 -28.78
CA SER A 31 -7.52 -16.70 -27.54
C SER A 31 -6.32 -17.50 -26.99
N LEU A 32 -5.43 -18.00 -27.86
CA LEU A 32 -4.17 -18.66 -27.48
C LEU A 32 -3.07 -17.65 -27.09
N LEU A 33 -3.12 -16.42 -27.61
CA LEU A 33 -2.22 -15.31 -27.24
C LEU A 33 -2.75 -14.45 -26.09
N GLN A 34 -4.02 -14.58 -25.71
CA GLN A 34 -4.53 -14.19 -24.40
C GLN A 34 -4.15 -15.27 -23.37
N VAL A 35 -2.86 -15.59 -23.30
CA VAL A 35 -2.26 -15.99 -22.02
C VAL A 35 -2.45 -14.76 -21.13
N SER A 36 -3.52 -14.80 -20.35
CA SER A 36 -3.92 -13.75 -19.43
C SER A 36 -2.75 -13.47 -18.50
N TYR A 37 -2.00 -12.41 -18.77
CA TYR A 37 -1.12 -11.81 -17.78
C TYR A 37 -2.02 -11.26 -16.67
N SER A 38 -2.41 -12.11 -15.72
CA SER A 38 -2.79 -11.63 -14.40
C SER A 38 -1.51 -11.08 -13.79
N THR A 39 -1.22 -9.80 -14.02
CA THR A 39 -0.01 -9.15 -13.53
C THR A 39 -0.07 -9.09 -12.02
N GLU A 40 0.81 -9.85 -11.36
CA GLU A 40 1.00 -9.70 -9.92
C GLU A 40 1.49 -8.27 -9.65
N LYS A 41 0.84 -7.59 -8.71
CA LYS A 41 1.19 -6.25 -8.28
C LYS A 41 2.12 -6.33 -7.08
N GLN A 42 3.25 -5.69 -7.21
CA GLN A 42 4.18 -5.41 -6.13
C GLN A 42 3.62 -4.28 -5.25
N ILE A 43 3.70 -4.40 -3.92
CA ILE A 43 3.27 -3.38 -2.94
C ILE A 43 4.19 -3.37 -1.71
N TYR A 44 4.72 -2.20 -1.35
CA TYR A 44 5.37 -2.01 -0.05
C TYR A 44 4.36 -1.88 1.10
N VAL A 45 4.55 -2.67 2.16
CA VAL A 45 3.71 -2.74 3.36
C VAL A 45 4.51 -2.28 4.59
N PRO A 46 4.30 -1.02 5.05
CA PRO A 46 5.09 -0.43 6.13
C PRO A 46 5.03 -1.19 7.46
N GLY A 47 3.87 -1.75 7.81
CA GLY A 47 3.66 -2.47 9.07
C GLY A 47 4.52 -3.72 9.26
N MET A 48 5.05 -4.29 8.17
CA MET A 48 5.97 -5.43 8.23
C MET A 48 7.37 -5.09 7.71
N ASP A 49 7.56 -3.87 7.20
CA ASP A 49 8.72 -3.48 6.38
C ASP A 49 9.06 -4.52 5.29
N LYS A 50 8.02 -4.92 4.54
CA LYS A 50 8.14 -5.91 3.46
C LYS A 50 7.54 -5.39 2.15
N ILE A 51 8.07 -5.91 1.05
CA ILE A 51 7.46 -5.81 -0.28
C ILE A 51 6.69 -7.11 -0.52
N CYS A 52 5.40 -6.99 -0.80
CA CYS A 52 4.50 -8.11 -1.04
C CYS A 52 4.08 -8.20 -2.51
N LEU A 53 3.98 -9.42 -3.04
CA LEU A 53 3.33 -9.71 -4.32
C LEU A 53 1.86 -10.02 -4.08
N ILE A 54 1.01 -9.27 -4.77
CA ILE A 54 -0.44 -9.32 -4.62
C ILE A 54 -1.07 -9.63 -5.97
N LYS A 55 -1.93 -10.64 -6.02
CA LYS A 55 -2.71 -11.00 -7.20
C LYS A 55 -4.19 -10.76 -6.91
N LYS A 56 -4.89 -10.06 -7.79
CA LYS A 56 -6.35 -9.99 -7.74
C LYS A 56 -6.91 -11.33 -8.21
N ILE A 57 -7.83 -11.91 -7.46
CA ILE A 57 -8.44 -13.20 -7.76
C ILE A 57 -9.97 -13.11 -7.69
N GLY A 58 -10.65 -14.11 -8.22
CA GLY A 58 -12.03 -14.44 -7.88
C GLY A 58 -12.11 -15.73 -7.07
N ILE A 59 -13.27 -15.97 -6.48
CA ILE A 59 -13.58 -17.16 -5.69
C ILE A 59 -14.93 -17.69 -6.14
N ARG A 60 -15.07 -19.00 -6.37
CA ARG A 60 -16.36 -19.59 -6.77
C ARG A 60 -17.48 -19.18 -5.82
N GLN A 61 -18.64 -18.81 -6.39
CA GLN A 61 -19.76 -18.26 -5.63
C GLN A 61 -20.29 -19.21 -4.55
N GLU A 62 -20.25 -20.51 -4.80
CA GLU A 62 -20.65 -21.56 -3.84
C GLU A 62 -19.83 -21.48 -2.55
N ILE A 63 -18.52 -21.29 -2.67
CA ILE A 63 -17.61 -21.11 -1.54
C ILE A 63 -17.88 -19.77 -0.86
N LEU A 64 -18.04 -18.69 -1.63
CA LEU A 64 -18.36 -17.37 -1.06
C LEU A 64 -19.64 -17.36 -0.23
N ASN A 65 -20.68 -18.09 -0.66
CA ASN A 65 -21.93 -18.21 0.08
C ASN A 65 -21.78 -19.00 1.40
N SER A 66 -20.76 -19.88 1.48
CA SER A 66 -20.47 -20.68 2.66
C SER A 66 -19.53 -19.98 3.66
N ILE A 67 -18.76 -18.99 3.21
CA ILE A 67 -17.80 -18.27 4.05
C ILE A 67 -18.45 -17.03 4.66
N GLY A 68 -18.44 -16.94 5.99
CA GLY A 68 -18.78 -15.71 6.69
C GLY A 68 -17.70 -14.65 6.49
N LEU A 69 -18.05 -13.52 5.87
CA LEU A 69 -17.16 -12.37 5.73
C LEU A 69 -17.30 -11.45 6.94
N PHE A 70 -16.26 -11.39 7.79
CA PHE A 70 -16.22 -10.50 8.94
C PHE A 70 -15.37 -9.27 8.63
N MET A 71 -16.03 -8.24 8.08
CA MET A 71 -15.35 -7.02 7.63
C MET A 71 -14.93 -6.15 8.80
N SER A 72 -13.63 -5.91 8.94
CA SER A 72 -13.03 -5.00 9.92
C SER A 72 -12.49 -3.75 9.23
N ALA A 73 -12.70 -2.58 9.83
CA ALA A 73 -12.15 -1.33 9.30
C ALA A 73 -10.61 -1.39 9.28
N ALA A 74 -10.03 -1.24 8.10
CA ALA A 74 -8.61 -1.42 7.84
C ALA A 74 -8.22 -0.81 6.50
N SER A 75 -7.00 -0.31 6.41
CA SER A 75 -6.38 0.03 5.14
C SER A 75 -6.04 -1.20 4.33
N PHE A 76 -5.87 -1.04 3.02
CA PHE A 76 -5.44 -2.13 2.14
C PHE A 76 -4.11 -2.77 2.59
N LYS A 77 -3.15 -1.95 3.02
CA LYS A 77 -1.83 -2.42 3.46
C LYS A 77 -1.88 -3.15 4.79
N TYR A 78 -2.73 -2.72 5.72
CA TYR A 78 -3.00 -3.46 6.94
C TYR A 78 -3.59 -4.83 6.64
N CYS A 79 -4.52 -4.93 5.68
CA CYS A 79 -5.12 -6.20 5.27
C CYS A 79 -4.09 -7.17 4.70
N ILE A 80 -3.12 -6.68 3.92
CA ILE A 80 -1.98 -7.49 3.46
C ILE A 80 -1.17 -7.99 4.66
N ALA A 81 -0.83 -7.11 5.60
CA ALA A 81 -0.06 -7.48 6.78
C ALA A 81 -0.77 -8.49 7.69
N TYR A 82 -2.09 -8.35 7.84
CA TYR A 82 -2.89 -9.19 8.71
C TYR A 82 -3.18 -10.56 8.10
N SER A 83 -3.28 -10.65 6.77
CA SER A 83 -3.43 -11.92 6.06
C SER A 83 -2.10 -12.68 5.98
N TYR A 84 -0.99 -11.98 5.70
CA TYR A 84 0.30 -12.62 5.54
C TYR A 84 0.86 -13.23 6.84
N SER A 85 1.50 -14.39 6.72
CA SER A 85 2.21 -15.04 7.84
C SER A 85 3.48 -15.74 7.37
N ASP A 86 4.61 -15.42 8.01
CA ASP A 86 5.91 -16.09 7.80
C ASP A 86 5.92 -17.56 8.28
N TYR A 87 5.01 -17.96 9.18
CA TYR A 87 5.14 -19.19 9.98
C TYR A 87 4.03 -20.25 9.79
N ARG A 88 3.05 -20.06 8.91
CA ARG A 88 1.80 -20.87 8.89
C ARG A 88 1.70 -21.58 7.52
N ARG A 89 1.44 -22.88 7.36
CA ARG A 89 0.61 -23.94 8.03
C ARG A 89 -0.91 -23.71 8.04
N TYR A 90 -1.37 -22.47 7.91
CA TYR A 90 -2.78 -22.09 7.74
C TYR A 90 -2.82 -21.05 6.61
N ASN A 91 -3.65 -21.29 5.59
CA ASN A 91 -3.59 -20.70 4.25
C ASN A 91 -4.07 -19.24 4.16
N TYR A 92 -3.68 -18.35 5.08
CA TYR A 92 -4.18 -16.96 5.09
C TYR A 92 -3.55 -16.05 4.04
N SER A 93 -3.21 -16.56 2.86
CA SER A 93 -2.76 -15.70 1.76
C SER A 93 -3.91 -14.91 1.14
N ILE A 94 -5.17 -15.12 1.52
CA ILE A 94 -6.31 -14.50 0.84
C ILE A 94 -7.10 -13.57 1.76
N PHE A 95 -7.47 -12.40 1.24
CA PHE A 95 -8.39 -11.49 1.90
C PHE A 95 -9.39 -10.87 0.91
N ALA A 96 -10.58 -10.57 1.43
CA ALA A 96 -11.56 -9.72 0.78
C ALA A 96 -11.36 -8.28 1.23
N TYR A 97 -11.44 -7.31 0.32
CA TYR A 97 -11.29 -5.89 0.59
C TYR A 97 -12.41 -5.09 -0.06
N ASN A 98 -12.98 -4.17 0.71
CA ASN A 98 -13.95 -3.19 0.23
C ASN A 98 -13.30 -1.81 0.22
N GLU A 99 -13.00 -1.31 -0.99
CA GLU A 99 -12.34 -0.02 -1.19
C GLU A 99 -13.15 1.14 -0.60
N LYS A 100 -14.47 1.15 -0.86
CA LYS A 100 -15.37 2.24 -0.45
C LYS A 100 -15.50 2.36 1.07
N ARG A 101 -15.53 1.22 1.77
CA ARG A 101 -15.64 1.16 3.23
C ARG A 101 -14.29 1.12 3.95
N ARG A 102 -13.19 0.94 3.21
CA ARG A 102 -11.83 0.72 3.75
C ARG A 102 -11.87 -0.33 4.86
N SER A 103 -12.24 -1.54 4.45
CA SER A 103 -12.39 -2.68 5.36
C SER A 103 -12.02 -3.98 4.67
N CYS A 104 -11.56 -4.96 5.45
CA CYS A 104 -11.29 -6.30 4.95
C CYS A 104 -11.72 -7.42 5.89
N SER A 105 -11.80 -8.61 5.31
CA SER A 105 -11.89 -9.88 6.02
C SER A 105 -10.81 -10.81 5.45
N PRO A 106 -9.92 -11.40 6.27
CA PRO A 106 -9.14 -12.54 5.81
C PRO A 106 -10.09 -13.69 5.47
N LEU A 107 -9.68 -14.55 4.53
CA LEU A 107 -10.40 -15.76 4.18
C LEU A 107 -9.62 -16.98 4.64
N TYR A 108 -10.38 -17.93 5.19
CA TYR A 108 -9.87 -19.15 5.80
C TYR A 108 -10.18 -20.31 4.85
N ASP A 109 -9.23 -21.23 4.71
CA ASP A 109 -9.43 -22.56 4.11
C ASP A 109 -10.06 -22.56 2.70
N VAL A 110 -9.77 -21.54 1.88
CA VAL A 110 -10.18 -21.52 0.47
C VAL A 110 -9.30 -22.48 -0.33
N PRO A 111 -9.85 -23.58 -0.90
CA PRO A 111 -9.06 -24.51 -1.70
C PRO A 111 -8.64 -23.87 -3.03
N GLU A 112 -7.43 -24.16 -3.52
CA GLU A 112 -6.89 -23.52 -4.73
C GLU A 112 -7.75 -23.74 -5.97
N GLU A 113 -8.40 -24.89 -6.11
CA GLU A 113 -9.36 -25.22 -7.18
C GLU A 113 -10.59 -24.29 -7.25
N ASN A 114 -10.86 -23.56 -6.17
CA ASN A 114 -11.94 -22.59 -6.07
C ASN A 114 -11.50 -21.15 -6.36
N ILE A 115 -10.19 -20.92 -6.56
CA ILE A 115 -9.63 -19.64 -6.96
C ILE A 115 -9.74 -19.49 -8.47
N ILE A 116 -10.19 -18.32 -8.91
CA ILE A 116 -10.32 -17.96 -10.32
C ILE A 116 -9.30 -16.86 -10.62
N ASP A 117 -8.33 -17.15 -11.48
CA ASP A 117 -7.18 -16.27 -11.73
C ASP A 117 -7.48 -15.03 -12.59
N ASN A 118 -8.67 -14.97 -13.22
CA ASN A 118 -9.06 -13.89 -14.12
C ASN A 118 -10.53 -13.53 -13.91
N CYS A 119 -10.80 -12.66 -12.93
CA CYS A 119 -12.17 -12.23 -12.64
C CYS A 119 -12.34 -10.72 -12.82
N SER A 120 -13.22 -10.33 -13.76
CA SER A 120 -13.67 -8.95 -13.93
C SER A 120 -14.99 -8.63 -13.21
N GLU A 121 -15.76 -9.62 -12.72
CA GLU A 121 -17.18 -9.40 -12.38
C GLU A 121 -17.69 -10.00 -11.05
N GLN A 122 -16.83 -10.25 -10.06
CA GLN A 122 -17.33 -10.63 -8.72
C GLN A 122 -17.48 -9.39 -7.84
N LEU A 123 -18.72 -9.13 -7.41
CA LEU A 123 -19.21 -8.04 -6.54
C LEU A 123 -18.57 -6.66 -6.81
N HIS A 124 -19.36 -5.72 -7.38
CA HIS A 124 -18.88 -4.38 -7.73
C HIS A 124 -18.11 -3.65 -6.60
N ASP A 125 -18.44 -3.91 -5.33
CA ASP A 125 -17.83 -3.25 -4.17
C ASP A 125 -16.80 -4.09 -3.37
N LEU A 126 -16.67 -5.41 -3.65
CA LEU A 126 -15.82 -6.31 -2.86
C LEU A 126 -14.84 -7.06 -3.77
N GLN A 127 -13.55 -6.89 -3.49
CA GLN A 127 -12.47 -7.47 -4.30
C GLN A 127 -11.67 -8.48 -3.48
N PHE A 128 -11.19 -9.53 -4.12
CA PHE A 128 -10.43 -10.59 -3.46
C PHE A 128 -8.97 -10.57 -3.94
N TYR A 129 -8.07 -10.78 -3.00
CA TYR A 129 -6.63 -10.69 -3.23
C TYR A 129 -5.91 -11.86 -2.60
N LYS A 130 -4.97 -12.44 -3.35
CA LYS A 130 -3.98 -13.40 -2.88
C LYS A 130 -2.64 -12.68 -2.66
N VAL A 131 -2.07 -12.80 -1.47
CA VAL A 131 -0.71 -12.43 -1.10
C VAL A 131 0.19 -13.62 -1.41
N SER A 132 0.90 -13.57 -2.54
CA SER A 132 1.74 -14.68 -3.01
C SER A 132 2.96 -14.86 -2.10
N ASN A 133 3.67 -13.77 -1.81
CA ASN A 133 4.80 -13.75 -0.90
C ASN A 133 5.07 -12.32 -0.41
N CYS A 134 5.87 -12.18 0.65
CA CYS A 134 6.42 -10.90 1.09
C CYS A 134 7.90 -11.06 1.43
N LEU A 135 8.75 -10.22 0.84
CA LEU A 135 10.19 -10.20 1.08
C LEU A 135 10.58 -8.98 1.91
N PRO A 136 11.62 -9.07 2.76
CA PRO A 136 12.16 -7.91 3.47
C PRO A 136 12.41 -6.74 2.52
N ALA A 137 12.08 -5.51 2.94
CA ALA A 137 12.32 -4.32 2.14
C ALA A 137 13.82 -3.95 2.04
N GLU A 138 14.60 -4.22 3.08
CA GLU A 138 16.04 -3.96 3.06
C GLU A 138 16.72 -4.81 1.97
N GLY A 139 17.38 -4.15 1.00
CA GLY A 139 18.13 -4.82 -0.07
C GLY A 139 17.41 -5.01 -1.41
N PHE A 140 16.12 -4.67 -1.52
CA PHE A 140 15.36 -4.79 -2.77
C PHE A 140 15.01 -3.41 -3.32
N MET A 141 15.42 -3.14 -4.57
CA MET A 141 15.07 -1.89 -5.25
C MET A 141 13.62 -1.98 -5.73
N TYR A 142 12.78 -1.10 -5.22
CA TYR A 142 11.36 -1.06 -5.53
C TYR A 142 11.02 0.25 -6.23
N SER A 143 10.59 0.16 -7.49
CA SER A 143 10.10 1.32 -8.24
C SER A 143 8.61 1.51 -7.99
N PHE A 144 8.26 2.58 -7.29
CA PHE A 144 6.86 3.01 -7.23
C PHE A 144 6.54 3.80 -8.51
N GLU A 145 5.49 3.39 -9.22
CA GLU A 145 4.82 4.21 -10.24
C GLU A 145 3.81 5.12 -9.54
N GLU A 146 4.30 6.04 -8.71
CA GLU A 146 3.46 7.01 -7.99
C GLU A 146 3.52 8.38 -8.67
N GLU A 147 2.38 9.07 -8.69
CA GLU A 147 2.26 10.41 -9.24
C GLU A 147 3.16 11.41 -8.51
N VAL A 148 3.63 12.42 -9.25
CA VAL A 148 4.36 13.55 -8.66
C VAL A 148 3.43 14.35 -7.75
N GLU A 149 3.88 14.62 -6.53
CA GLU A 149 3.18 15.45 -5.57
C GLU A 149 3.61 16.91 -5.79
N GLN A 150 2.66 17.77 -6.16
CA GLN A 150 2.91 19.20 -6.37
C GLN A 150 2.79 19.97 -5.05
N ASN A 151 3.51 21.09 -4.95
CA ASN A 151 3.49 22.01 -3.80
C ASN A 151 3.89 21.36 -2.45
N VAL A 152 4.82 20.41 -2.48
CA VAL A 152 5.33 19.79 -1.26
C VAL A 152 6.28 20.73 -0.55
N SER A 153 5.97 21.04 0.71
CA SER A 153 6.94 21.68 1.58
C SER A 153 8.05 20.68 1.91
N LYS A 154 9.27 20.98 1.45
CA LYS A 154 10.45 20.13 1.68
C LYS A 154 10.90 20.17 3.13
N PHE A 155 10.74 21.32 3.77
CA PHE A 155 11.08 21.53 5.17
C PHE A 155 9.81 21.83 5.95
N ASN A 156 9.73 21.32 7.18
CA ASN A 156 8.67 21.65 8.14
C ASN A 156 9.28 21.89 9.52
N ALA A 157 8.70 22.80 10.30
CA ALA A 157 8.98 22.90 11.73
C ALA A 157 7.98 22.04 12.51
N VAL A 158 8.47 21.13 13.35
CA VAL A 158 7.64 20.23 14.17
C VAL A 158 7.99 20.40 15.64
N LYS A 159 6.98 20.71 16.46
CA LYS A 159 7.12 20.78 17.91
C LYS A 159 7.04 19.37 18.49
N LEU A 160 8.10 18.92 19.15
CA LEU A 160 8.21 17.62 19.80
C LEU A 160 7.95 17.80 21.30
N LYS A 161 6.72 17.54 21.76
CA LYS A 161 6.36 17.77 23.17
C LYS A 161 7.17 16.90 24.12
N ALA A 162 7.50 15.68 23.71
CA ALA A 162 8.23 14.73 24.54
C ALA A 162 9.67 15.18 24.88
N THR A 163 10.29 15.99 24.02
CA THR A 163 11.64 16.55 24.27
C THR A 163 11.61 18.05 24.54
N ASN A 164 10.43 18.68 24.50
CA ASN A 164 10.24 20.13 24.59
C ASN A 164 11.04 20.95 23.54
N GLU A 165 11.29 20.36 22.37
CA GLU A 165 12.07 20.96 21.29
C GLU A 165 11.17 21.31 20.07
N ILE A 166 11.63 22.25 19.26
CA ILE A 166 11.13 22.46 17.90
C ILE A 166 12.22 22.01 16.94
N CYS A 167 11.90 21.04 16.09
CA CYS A 167 12.82 20.48 15.12
C CYS A 167 12.42 20.87 13.70
N ILE A 168 13.42 21.29 12.92
CA ILE A 168 13.29 21.39 11.46
C ILE A 168 13.49 20.00 10.89
N VAL A 169 12.44 19.49 10.26
CA VAL A 169 12.46 18.22 9.53
C VAL A 169 12.53 18.48 8.05
N GLU A 170 13.28 17.65 7.34
CA GLU A 170 13.36 17.67 5.89
C GLU A 170 12.78 16.38 5.33
N ARG A 171 11.83 16.53 4.40
CA ARG A 171 11.20 15.43 3.67
C ARG A 171 12.08 15.07 2.48
N HIS A 172 12.31 13.77 2.32
CA HIS A 172 13.11 13.18 1.25
C HIS A 172 12.26 12.24 0.40
N PRO A 173 12.62 12.03 -0.87
CA PRO A 173 11.92 11.05 -1.69
C PRO A 173 12.27 9.64 -1.18
N PHE A 174 11.25 8.80 -0.95
CA PHE A 174 11.43 7.52 -0.28
C PHE A 174 12.10 6.48 -1.19
N ASN A 175 11.72 6.40 -2.46
CA ASN A 175 12.14 5.33 -3.38
C ASN A 175 13.66 5.31 -3.56
N GLU A 176 14.25 6.48 -3.75
CA GLU A 176 15.68 6.68 -3.97
C GLU A 176 16.50 6.37 -2.70
N ASN A 177 15.86 6.42 -1.54
CA ASN A 177 16.48 6.20 -0.23
C ASN A 177 15.94 4.92 0.44
N PHE A 178 15.32 4.03 -0.35
CA PHE A 178 14.67 2.82 0.16
C PHE A 178 15.66 1.85 0.81
N LEU A 179 16.96 1.95 0.53
CA LEU A 179 18.00 1.04 1.04
C LEU A 179 18.61 1.49 2.39
N LEU A 180 18.07 2.53 3.03
CA LEU A 180 18.56 2.97 4.34
C LEU A 180 18.46 1.86 5.39
N LYS A 181 19.48 1.77 6.26
CA LYS A 181 19.51 0.74 7.30
C LYS A 181 18.36 0.93 8.28
N ARG A 182 17.57 -0.12 8.51
CA ARG A 182 16.50 -0.11 9.54
C ARG A 182 17.10 -0.41 10.90
N THR A 183 16.75 0.39 11.89
CA THR A 183 17.20 0.20 13.28
C THR A 183 16.06 -0.15 14.23
N GLY A 184 14.80 0.01 13.79
CA GLY A 184 13.64 -0.44 14.53
C GLY A 184 12.32 -0.09 13.84
N ILE A 185 11.24 -0.71 14.30
CA ILE A 185 9.86 -0.42 13.91
C ILE A 185 9.05 -0.08 15.17
N LEU A 186 8.21 0.95 15.08
CA LEU A 186 7.31 1.40 16.14
C LEU A 186 5.89 1.43 15.59
N PHE A 187 4.95 0.87 16.36
CA PHE A 187 3.53 0.79 16.00
C PHE A 187 2.70 1.82 16.74
N HIS A 188 1.55 2.17 16.16
CA HIS A 188 0.54 3.08 16.71
C HIS A 188 1.09 4.47 17.08
N GLN A 189 2.07 4.97 16.31
CA GLN A 189 2.73 6.25 16.56
C GLN A 189 2.10 7.39 15.75
N SER A 190 2.16 8.61 16.30
CA SER A 190 2.02 9.83 15.51
C SER A 190 3.37 10.21 14.87
N LEU A 191 3.36 11.07 13.85
CA LEU A 191 4.60 11.60 13.28
C LEU A 191 5.44 12.31 14.36
N GLU A 192 4.80 13.07 15.25
CA GLU A 192 5.46 13.75 16.37
C GLU A 192 6.19 12.75 17.28
N MET A 193 5.52 11.68 17.70
CA MET A 193 6.14 10.65 18.55
C MET A 193 7.24 9.90 17.81
N CYS A 194 7.03 9.58 16.53
CA CYS A 194 8.04 8.96 15.67
C CYS A 194 9.34 9.79 15.63
N LEU A 195 9.22 11.10 15.39
CA LEU A 195 10.34 12.02 15.38
C LEU A 195 10.98 12.20 16.77
N ALA A 196 10.19 12.26 17.84
CA ALA A 196 10.71 12.33 19.21
C ALA A 196 11.52 11.08 19.58
N HIS A 197 11.04 9.88 19.24
CA HIS A 197 11.78 8.64 19.43
C HIS A 197 13.10 8.65 18.66
N CYS A 198 13.08 9.08 17.40
CA CYS A 198 14.31 9.21 16.61
C CYS A 198 15.27 10.22 17.25
N ARG A 199 14.79 11.40 17.66
CA ARG A 199 15.58 12.46 18.30
C ARG A 199 16.33 11.97 19.54
N VAL A 200 15.67 11.23 20.42
CA VAL A 200 16.29 10.60 21.61
C VAL A 200 17.37 9.58 21.22
N LEU A 201 17.14 8.83 20.14
CA LEU A 201 18.07 7.83 19.63
C LEU A 201 19.21 8.43 18.78
N SER A 202 19.03 9.62 18.21
CA SER A 202 20.07 10.34 17.46
C SER A 202 21.26 10.68 18.34
N GLY A 203 21.03 11.07 19.61
CA GLY A 203 22.10 11.30 20.58
C GLY A 203 22.98 10.07 20.86
N ARG A 204 22.52 8.87 20.47
CA ARG A 204 23.26 7.60 20.60
C ARG A 204 23.75 7.07 19.24
N GLY A 205 23.62 7.85 18.16
CA GLY A 205 23.97 7.42 16.79
C GLY A 205 23.11 6.27 16.25
N LYS A 206 21.89 6.10 16.79
CA LYS A 206 20.98 4.97 16.46
C LYS A 206 19.86 5.33 15.49
N CYS A 207 19.58 6.62 15.30
CA CYS A 207 18.56 7.10 14.37
C CYS A 207 18.96 8.44 13.77
N SER A 208 18.72 8.64 12.49
CA SER A 208 18.95 9.91 11.79
C SER A 208 17.81 10.27 10.82
N ALA A 209 16.97 9.29 10.48
CA ALA A 209 15.80 9.47 9.64
C ALA A 209 14.66 8.58 10.13
N VAL A 210 13.43 8.92 9.74
CA VAL A 210 12.25 8.11 9.97
C VAL A 210 11.47 7.93 8.68
N LEU A 211 10.90 6.75 8.48
CA LEU A 211 9.88 6.53 7.49
C LEU A 211 8.54 6.35 8.22
N PHE A 212 7.64 7.31 8.04
CA PHE A 212 6.36 7.33 8.74
C PHE A 212 5.20 7.08 7.78
N SER A 213 4.38 6.07 8.09
CA SER A 213 3.09 5.85 7.44
C SER A 213 1.97 6.39 8.33
N GLY A 214 1.32 7.48 7.89
CA GLY A 214 0.21 8.08 8.61
C GLY A 214 -1.06 7.22 8.60
N GLU A 215 -1.28 6.47 7.53
CA GLU A 215 -2.42 5.56 7.39
C GLU A 215 -2.29 4.35 8.33
N GLU A 216 -1.12 3.70 8.33
CA GLU A 216 -0.85 2.53 9.19
C GLU A 216 -0.48 2.92 10.63
N LYS A 217 -0.17 4.20 10.89
CA LYS A 217 0.42 4.69 12.14
C LYS A 217 1.70 3.94 12.53
N VAL A 218 2.52 3.61 11.53
CA VAL A 218 3.77 2.88 11.69
C VAL A 218 4.95 3.82 11.42
N CYS A 219 5.98 3.70 12.25
CA CYS A 219 7.21 4.47 12.17
C CYS A 219 8.40 3.51 12.09
N LEU A 220 9.15 3.59 11.01
CA LEU A 220 10.42 2.90 10.85
C LEU A 220 11.55 3.87 11.19
N LEU A 221 12.40 3.47 12.12
CA LEU A 221 13.60 4.20 12.51
C LEU A 221 14.73 3.79 11.57
N LEU A 222 15.35 4.79 10.97
CA LEU A 222 16.38 4.60 9.96
C LEU A 222 17.69 5.22 10.44
N ARG A 223 18.78 4.56 10.07
CA ARG A 223 20.12 5.10 10.23
C ARG A 223 20.74 5.33 8.87
N GLN A 224 21.14 6.56 8.68
CA GLN A 224 21.88 7.01 7.53
C GLN A 224 23.36 6.67 7.71
N ASN A 225 23.93 5.98 6.71
CA ASN A 225 25.37 5.78 6.61
C ASN A 225 26.00 6.64 5.48
N GLU A 226 25.19 7.17 4.55
CA GLU A 226 25.61 7.97 3.39
C GLU A 226 24.60 9.12 3.12
N LEU A 227 24.99 10.14 2.37
CA LEU A 227 24.11 11.28 2.05
C LEU A 227 22.83 10.83 1.32
N LEU A 228 21.66 11.32 1.76
CA LEU A 228 20.40 11.00 1.11
C LEU A 228 20.38 11.61 -0.29
N GLN A 229 19.82 10.86 -1.24
CA GLN A 229 19.56 11.40 -2.57
C GLN A 229 18.40 12.39 -2.47
N SER A 230 18.71 13.66 -2.73
CA SER A 230 17.73 14.73 -2.85
C SER A 230 17.49 15.01 -4.33
N ARG A 231 16.48 14.38 -4.92
CA ARG A 231 15.82 14.92 -6.12
C ARG A 231 14.69 15.84 -5.66
N ASP A 232 14.45 16.93 -6.38
CA ASP A 232 13.38 17.87 -6.04
C ASP A 232 11.97 17.35 -6.36
N VAL A 233 11.86 16.15 -6.91
CA VAL A 233 10.58 15.52 -7.26
C VAL A 233 10.13 14.62 -6.12
N MET A 234 9.17 15.10 -5.34
CA MET A 234 8.45 14.29 -4.37
C MET A 234 7.33 13.52 -5.07
N ARG A 235 7.19 12.24 -4.75
CA ARG A 235 6.08 11.39 -5.23
C ARG A 235 5.10 11.12 -4.10
N LYS A 236 3.83 10.95 -4.46
CA LYS A 236 2.76 10.61 -3.51
C LYS A 236 2.97 9.19 -2.99
N GLY A 237 3.54 9.06 -1.80
CA GLY A 237 3.70 7.77 -1.13
C GLY A 237 2.77 7.63 0.08
N ALA A 238 2.44 6.39 0.43
CA ALA A 238 1.75 6.09 1.70
C ALA A 238 2.68 6.27 2.93
N SER A 239 3.95 6.59 2.70
CA SER A 239 4.94 6.81 3.74
C SER A 239 5.82 7.99 3.38
N GLN A 240 6.18 8.78 4.37
CA GLN A 240 7.04 9.95 4.22
C GLN A 240 8.38 9.65 4.87
N LEU A 241 9.47 9.85 4.12
CA LEU A 241 10.83 9.78 4.65
C LEU A 241 11.21 11.17 5.15
N LEU A 242 11.56 11.29 6.43
CA LEU A 242 11.97 12.55 7.04
C LEU A 242 13.31 12.40 7.77
N THR A 243 14.11 13.46 7.72
CA THR A 243 15.32 13.61 8.52
C THR A 243 15.14 14.71 9.56
N LEU A 244 15.80 14.55 10.71
CA LEU A 244 15.90 15.59 11.74
C LEU A 244 17.16 16.41 11.45
N ASN A 245 17.01 17.69 11.11
CA ASN A 245 18.14 18.56 10.80
C ASN A 245 18.64 19.30 12.05
N TYR A 246 17.85 20.27 12.52
CA TYR A 246 18.18 21.09 13.68
C TYR A 246 17.02 21.09 14.66
N CYS A 247 17.31 20.89 15.93
CA CYS A 247 16.35 20.97 17.02
C CYS A 247 16.80 22.05 17.99
N TYR A 248 15.84 22.85 18.44
CA TYR A 248 16.05 23.96 19.36
C TYR A 248 15.08 23.81 20.53
N ASP A 249 15.48 24.26 21.71
CA ASP A 249 14.56 24.35 22.83
C ASP A 249 13.38 25.25 22.47
N SER A 250 12.17 24.79 22.82
CA SER A 250 10.93 25.48 22.46
C SER A 250 10.78 26.87 23.09
N GLU A 251 11.61 27.22 24.07
CA GLU A 251 11.69 28.57 24.65
C GLU A 251 12.13 29.64 23.63
N PHE A 252 12.75 29.23 22.51
CA PHE A 252 13.20 30.12 21.43
C PHE A 252 12.29 30.12 20.18
N GLU A 253 11.02 29.71 20.32
CA GLU A 253 10.05 29.51 19.22
C GLU A 253 10.00 30.69 18.22
N ASN A 254 10.01 31.94 18.70
CA ASN A 254 10.00 33.14 17.86
C ASN A 254 11.27 33.31 17.00
N PHE A 255 12.44 32.98 17.54
CA PHE A 255 13.71 33.06 16.79
C PHE A 255 13.81 31.94 15.74
N VAL A 256 13.34 30.74 16.07
CA VAL A 256 13.34 29.59 15.15
C VAL A 256 12.45 29.85 13.94
N LEU A 257 11.27 30.43 14.15
CA LEU A 257 10.36 30.81 13.06
C LEU A 257 10.97 31.86 12.12
N ILE A 258 11.76 32.79 12.64
CA ILE A 258 12.48 33.80 11.84
C ILE A 258 13.58 33.13 11.00
N ILE A 259 14.42 32.28 11.62
CA ILE A 259 15.48 31.54 10.92
C ILE A 259 14.89 30.64 9.84
N TYR A 260 13.81 29.92 10.16
CA TYR A 260 13.12 29.05 9.23
C TYR A 260 12.57 29.81 8.01
N LYS A 261 11.94 30.96 8.24
CA LYS A 261 11.45 31.83 7.15
C LYS A 261 12.60 32.40 6.30
N CYS A 262 13.74 32.74 6.91
CA CYS A 262 14.90 33.28 6.19
C CYS A 262 15.71 32.23 5.41
N LYS A 263 15.53 30.93 5.69
CA LYS A 263 16.24 29.84 4.97
C LYS A 263 15.45 29.27 3.79
N ILE A 264 14.18 29.67 3.64
CA ILE A 264 13.23 29.25 2.59
C ILE A 264 13.03 30.34 1.53
N LEU A 265 13.43 31.58 1.82
CA LEU A 265 13.56 32.69 0.87
C LEU A 265 14.97 32.73 0.27
#